data_AF-A0A839GM85-F1
#
_entry.id   AF-A0A839GM85-F1
#
_cell.length_a   1.000
_cell.length_b   1.000
_cell.length_c   1.000
_cell.angle_alpha   90.00
_cell.angle_beta   90.00
_cell.angle_gamma   90.00
#
_symmetry.space_group_name_H-M   'P 1'
#
loop_
_entity.id
_entity.type
_entity.pdbx_description
1 polymer ?
#
loop_
_entity_poly.entity_id
_entity_poly.type
_entity_poly.pdbx_seq_one_letter_code
_entity_poly.pdbx_strand_id
1 'polypeptide(L)' 'MQNATEIRNKIKTEARKGDYVEVAELVELSPSMVRKVVNGIRENDLVLEAFIKLLADRAERKQLFNSPELQ' A
#
# COMPACT_ATOMS: atom_id res chain seq x y z
N MET A 1 -10.88 -13.30 -7.35
CA MET A 1 -9.45 -12.97 -7.10
C MET A 1 -9.27 -11.53 -7.55
N GLN A 2 -8.89 -10.61 -6.66
CA GLN A 2 -8.58 -9.23 -7.08
C GLN A 2 -7.43 -9.26 -8.08
N ASN A 3 -7.52 -8.49 -9.17
CA ASN A 3 -6.53 -8.54 -10.22
C ASN A 3 -5.26 -7.82 -9.73
N ALA A 4 -4.09 -8.46 -9.79
CA ALA A 4 -2.83 -7.83 -9.35
C ALA A 4 -2.59 -6.48 -10.03
N THR A 5 -3.10 -6.30 -11.25
CA THR A 5 -3.10 -5.03 -11.99
C THR A 5 -3.97 -3.95 -11.34
N GLU A 6 -5.15 -4.29 -10.83
CA GLU A 6 -6.02 -3.34 -10.12
C GLU A 6 -5.37 -2.89 -8.81
N ILE A 7 -4.80 -3.84 -8.07
CA ILE A 7 -4.06 -3.56 -6.82
C ILE A 7 -2.89 -2.62 -7.12
N ARG A 8 -2.07 -2.92 -8.13
CA ARG A 8 -0.96 -2.05 -8.55
C ARG A 8 -1.43 -0.65 -8.93
N ASN A 9 -2.55 -0.52 -9.63
CA ASN A 9 -3.10 0.79 -9.99
C ASN A 9 -3.56 1.57 -8.75
N LYS A 10 -4.27 0.90 -7.82
CA LYS A 10 -4.69 1.50 -6.55
C LYS A 10 -3.50 1.98 -5.72
N ILE A 11 -2.44 1.18 -5.65
CA ILE A 11 -1.19 1.56 -4.97
C ILE A 11 -0.61 2.81 -5.62
N LYS A 12 -0.51 2.86 -6.95
CA LYS A 12 0.03 4.04 -7.65
C LYS A 12 -0.77 5.32 -7.40
N THR A 13 -2.09 5.21 -7.20
CA THR A 13 -2.96 6.37 -6.97
C THR A 13 -2.98 6.83 -5.52
N GLU A 14 -2.91 5.91 -4.56
CA GLU A 14 -3.11 6.21 -3.14
C GLU A 14 -1.82 6.22 -2.31
N ALA A 15 -0.79 5.49 -2.74
CA ALA A 15 0.46 5.38 -1.99
C ALA A 15 1.29 6.67 -2.10
N ARG A 16 1.83 7.09 -0.96
CA ARG A 16 2.75 8.22 -0.83
C ARG A 16 4.19 7.75 -0.88
N LYS A 17 5.12 8.68 -1.11
CA LYS A 17 6.57 8.37 -1.15
C LYS A 17 7.06 7.64 0.12
N GLY A 18 6.51 7.99 1.29
CA GLY A 18 6.83 7.32 2.56
C GLY A 18 6.38 5.86 2.62
N ASP A 19 5.23 5.53 2.02
CA ASP A 19 4.64 4.20 2.06
C ASP A 19 5.52 3.16 1.35
N TYR A 20 6.25 3.57 0.30
CA TYR A 20 7.21 2.70 -0.39
C TYR A 20 8.40 2.33 0.49
N VAL A 21 8.78 3.19 1.43
CA VAL A 21 9.87 2.93 2.39
C VAL A 21 9.35 2.03 3.50
N GLU A 22 8.18 2.35 4.05
CA GLU A 22 7.54 1.55 5.11
C GLU A 22 7.26 0.11 4.65
N VAL A 23 6.72 -0.07 3.44
CA VAL A 23 6.53 -1.42 2.87
C VAL A 23 7.86 -2.12 2.61
N ALA A 24 8.89 -1.38 2.16
CA ALA A 24 10.22 -1.95 1.93
C ALA A 24 10.84 -2.48 3.23
N GLU A 25 10.69 -1.76 4.33
CA GLU A 25 11.12 -2.18 5.67
C GLU A 25 10.32 -3.40 6.16
N LEU A 26 8.99 -3.40 5.99
CA LEU A 26 8.12 -4.50 6.41
C LEU A 26 8.40 -5.83 5.71
N VAL A 27 8.76 -5.78 4.42
CA VAL A 27 9.02 -6.97 3.60
C VAL A 27 10.51 -7.26 3.42
N GLU A 28 11.37 -6.55 4.15
CA GLU A 28 12.84 -6.68 4.09
C GLU A 28 13.41 -6.59 2.66
N LEU A 29 12.83 -5.71 1.83
CA LEU A 29 13.27 -5.46 0.45
C LEU A 29 13.79 -4.05 0.27
N SER A 30 14.53 -3.81 -0.81
CA SER A 30 14.90 -2.44 -1.17
C SER A 30 13.71 -1.66 -1.75
N PRO A 31 13.60 -0.34 -1.49
CA PRO A 31 12.55 0.50 -2.07
C PRO A 31 12.52 0.45 -3.60
N SER A 32 13.68 0.25 -4.24
CA SER A 32 13.77 0.06 -5.68
C SER A 32 13.10 -1.23 -6.16
N MET A 33 13.19 -2.33 -5.40
CA MET A 33 12.48 -3.57 -5.73
C MET A 33 10.98 -3.45 -5.53
N VAL A 34 10.55 -2.82 -4.43
CA VAL A 34 9.13 -2.52 -4.18
C VAL A 34 8.54 -1.72 -5.34
N ARG A 35 9.25 -0.68 -5.82
CA ARG A 35 8.82 0.10 -6.98
C ARG A 35 8.71 -0.73 -8.26
N LYS A 36 9.62 -1.68 -8.50
CA LYS A 36 9.53 -2.60 -9.65
C LYS A 36 8.30 -3.49 -9.58
N VAL A 37 7.91 -3.94 -8.37
CA VAL A 37 6.69 -4.75 -8.18
C VAL A 37 5.44 -3.93 -8.48
N VAL A 38 5.35 -2.72 -7.93
CA VAL A 38 4.22 -1.81 -8.18
C VAL A 38 4.12 -1.45 -9.67
N ASN A 39 5.25 -1.32 -10.35
CA ASN A 39 5.30 -1.08 -11.80
C ASN A 39 4.96 -2.32 -12.65
N GLY A 40 4.79 -3.50 -12.06
CA GLY A 40 4.54 -4.75 -12.78
C GLY A 40 5.77 -5.30 -13.50
N ILE A 41 6.97 -4.79 -13.20
CA ILE A 41 8.23 -5.29 -13.76
C ILE A 41 8.61 -6.62 -13.09
N ARG A 42 8.18 -6.82 -11.84
CA ARG A 42 8.27 -8.08 -11.12
C ARG A 42 6.96 -8.38 -10.41
N GLU A 43 6.72 -9.65 -10.13
CA GLU A 43 5.59 -10.09 -9.30
C GLU A 43 6.11 -10.48 -7.92
N ASN A 44 5.42 -9.99 -6.88
CA ASN A 44 5.70 -10.32 -5.50
C ASN A 44 4.43 -10.02 -4.68
N ASP A 45 3.75 -11.08 -4.26
CA ASP A 45 2.47 -10.97 -3.58
C ASP A 45 2.62 -10.37 -2.17
N LEU A 46 3.72 -10.65 -1.47
CA LEU A 46 3.99 -10.09 -0.14
C LEU A 46 4.05 -8.56 -0.16
N VAL A 47 4.65 -7.99 -1.20
CA VAL A 47 4.70 -6.53 -1.39
C VAL A 47 3.31 -5.96 -1.64
N LEU A 48 2.50 -6.64 -2.46
CA LEU A 48 1.13 -6.20 -2.77
C LEU A 48 0.24 -6.29 -1.52
N GLU A 49 0.34 -7.37 -0.75
CA GLU A 49 -0.38 -7.55 0.52
C GLU A 49 0.00 -6.51 1.56
N ALA A 50 1.30 -6.21 1.71
CA ALA A 50 1.78 -5.18 2.62
C ALA A 50 1.20 -3.80 2.27
N PHE A 51 1.15 -3.46 0.99
CA PHE A 51 0.50 -2.22 0.54
C PHE A 51 -1.01 -2.21 0.81
N ILE A 52 -1.72 -3.32 0.57
CA ILE A 52 -3.16 -3.40 0.84
C ILE A 52 -3.44 -3.15 2.31
N LYS A 53 -2.66 -3.78 3.21
CA LYS A 53 -2.80 -3.59 4.66
C LYS A 53 -2.54 -2.13 5.06
N LEU A 54 -1.46 -1.52 4.57
CA LEU A 54 -1.13 -0.13 4.87
C LEU A 54 -2.23 0.84 4.41
N LEU A 55 -2.78 0.62 3.21
CA LEU A 55 -3.88 1.45 2.69
C LEU A 55 -5.18 1.23 3.46
N ALA A 56 -5.47 -0.01 3.89
CA ALA A 56 -6.64 -0.32 4.72
C ALA A 56 -6.54 0.36 6.10
N ASP A 57 -5.41 0.22 6.80
CA ASP A 57 -5.17 0.88 8.10
C ASP A 57 -5.33 2.40 8.00
N ARG A 58 -4.86 3.00 6.89
CA ARG A 58 -5.03 4.44 6.65
C ARG A 58 -6.49 4.81 6.40
N ALA A 59 -7.24 4.00 5.65
CA ALA A 59 -8.66 4.24 5.41
C ALA A 59 -9.47 4.16 6.72
N GLU A 60 -9.19 3.17 7.57
CA GLU A 60 -9.83 3.03 8.88
C GLU A 60 -9.50 4.21 9.81
N ARG A 61 -8.22 4.62 9.88
CA ARG A 61 -7.84 5.82 10.66
C ARG A 61 -8.52 7.08 10.17
N LYS A 62 -8.68 7.24 8.84
CA LYS A 62 -9.40 8.38 8.26
C LYS A 62 -10.89 8.35 8.63
N GLN A 63 -11.50 7.17 8.64
CA GLN A 63 -12.91 7.01 9.03
C GLN A 63 -13.13 7.34 10.51
N LEU A 64 -12.25 6.85 11.40
CA LEU A 64 -12.29 7.14 12.84
C LEU A 64 -12.14 8.64 13.14
N PHE A 65 -11.34 9.37 12.36
CA PHE A 65 -11.14 10.81 12.53
C PHE A 65 -12.28 11.67 11.95
N ASN A 66 -13.11 11.11 11.07
CA ASN A 66 -14.24 11.78 10.42
C ASN A 66 -15.60 11.49 11.08
N SER A 67 -15.63 10.81 12.24
CA SER A 67 -16.83 10.69 13.09
C SER A 67 -16.82 11.80 14.14
N PRO A 68 -17.58 12.90 13.99
CA PRO A 68 -17.60 14.02 14.92
C PRO A 68 -18.64 13.82 16.03
N GLU A 69 -18.73 12.62 16.63
CA GLU A 69 -19.77 12.34 17.65
C GLU A 69 -19.33 12.55 19.11
N LEU A 70 -18.31 13.36 19.38
CA LEU A 70 -17.98 13.78 20.76
C LEU A 70 -17.41 15.21 20.80
N GLN A 71 -18.23 16.22 20.50
CA GLN A 71 -18.05 17.59 21.02
C GLN A 71 -19.39 18.23 21.36
#